data_AF-A0A822ZBV8-F1
#
_entry.id   AF-A0A822ZBV8-F1
#
_cell.length_a   1.000
_cell.length_b   1.000
_cell.length_c   1.000
_cell.angle_alpha   90.00
_cell.angle_beta   90.00
_cell.angle_gamma   90.00
#
_symmetry.space_group_name_H-M   'P 1'
#
loop_
_entity.id
_entity.type
_entity.pdbx_description
1 polymer ?
#
loop_
_entity_poly.entity_id
_entity_poly.type
_entity_poly.pdbx_seq_one_letter_code
_entity_poly.pdbx_strand_id
1 'polypeptide(L)'
;MAYDYDVNKLALYVSDDGGSELTFHAIYQASLFAKDWLPFCRKYKVEQPAPQGYFSAKNVATSGGSQSFRRDSTIWLSGLLIGQVKFEEMQNRIKRVEKSKRVPDEIWREHKGFREWDSKVNPRDQQTILEGCAEDSAKLVLL
;
A
#
# COMPACT_ATOMS: atom_id res chain seq x y z
N MET A 1 6.89 2.75 0.06
CA MET A 1 8.06 3.65 -0.15
C MET A 1 8.05 4.11 -1.59
N ALA A 2 8.44 5.36 -1.88
CA ALA A 2 8.46 5.90 -3.23
C ALA A 2 9.78 6.62 -3.50
N TYR A 3 10.87 5.89 -3.34
CA TYR A 3 12.20 6.41 -3.67
C TYR A 3 12.41 6.38 -5.18
N ASP A 4 13.26 7.28 -5.68
CA ASP A 4 13.69 7.33 -7.08
C ASP A 4 14.79 6.29 -7.36
N TYR A 5 14.50 5.02 -7.03
CA TYR A 5 15.33 3.87 -7.38
C TYR A 5 14.70 3.08 -8.51
N ASP A 6 15.54 2.41 -9.30
CA ASP A 6 15.11 1.46 -10.32
C ASP A 6 14.20 0.38 -9.69
N VAL A 7 12.95 0.34 -10.15
CA VAL A 7 11.92 -0.56 -9.62
C VAL A 7 12.30 -2.04 -9.74
N ASN A 8 13.17 -2.38 -10.70
CA ASN A 8 13.65 -3.75 -10.88
C ASN A 8 14.70 -4.16 -9.83
N LYS A 9 15.22 -3.20 -9.09
CA LYS A 9 16.30 -3.39 -8.09
C LYS A 9 15.83 -3.14 -6.66
N LEU A 10 14.58 -2.73 -6.47
CA LEU A 10 14.02 -2.44 -5.15
C LEU A 10 13.20 -3.63 -4.63
N ALA A 11 13.67 -4.21 -3.54
CA ALA A 11 12.90 -5.16 -2.73
C ALA A 11 12.67 -4.55 -1.33
N LEU A 12 11.45 -4.69 -0.81
CA LEU A 12 11.10 -4.27 0.54
C LEU A 12 10.86 -5.51 1.39
N TYR A 13 11.62 -5.60 2.47
CA TYR A 13 11.48 -6.64 3.48
C TYR A 13 10.79 -6.03 4.68
N VAL A 14 9.72 -6.66 5.16
CA VAL A 14 9.02 -6.28 6.39
C VAL A 14 8.99 -7.51 7.30
N SER A 15 9.60 -7.39 8.46
CA SER A 15 9.59 -8.43 9.51
C SER A 15 8.52 -8.04 10.53
N ASP A 16 7.59 -8.93 10.84
CA ASP A 16 6.58 -8.74 11.89
C ASP A 16 6.70 -9.84 12.94
N ASP A 17 7.42 -9.55 14.03
CA ASP A 17 7.62 -10.49 15.14
C ASP A 17 6.30 -10.90 15.83
N GLY A 18 5.23 -10.13 15.62
CA GLY A 18 3.92 -10.39 16.19
C GLY A 18 3.09 -11.41 15.42
N GLY A 19 3.49 -11.77 14.19
CA GLY A 19 2.75 -12.68 13.32
C GLY A 19 1.26 -12.41 13.36
N SER A 20 0.87 -11.14 13.15
CA SER A 20 -0.50 -10.66 13.28
C SER A 20 -1.20 -10.64 11.93
N GLU A 21 -2.31 -11.37 11.83
CA GLU A 21 -3.17 -11.40 10.65
C GLU A 21 -3.66 -9.99 10.26
N LEU A 22 -3.87 -9.12 11.27
CA LEU A 22 -4.27 -7.73 11.07
C LEU A 22 -3.15 -6.89 10.44
N THR A 23 -1.89 -7.14 10.84
CA THR A 23 -0.72 -6.49 10.26
C THR A 23 -0.55 -6.93 8.81
N PHE A 24 -0.64 -8.23 8.54
CA PHE A 24 -0.61 -8.78 7.18
C PHE A 24 -1.70 -8.16 6.31
N HIS A 25 -2.93 -8.09 6.82
CA HIS A 25 -4.04 -7.44 6.12
C HIS A 25 -3.75 -5.98 5.79
N ALA A 26 -3.24 -5.20 6.75
CA ALA A 26 -2.90 -3.80 6.51
C ALA A 26 -1.81 -3.64 5.44
N ILE A 27 -0.78 -4.50 5.46
CA ILE A 27 0.29 -4.50 4.46
C ILE A 27 -0.24 -4.90 3.08
N TYR A 28 -1.10 -5.90 2.99
CA TYR A 28 -1.75 -6.30 1.75
C TYR A 28 -2.60 -5.16 1.16
N GLN A 29 -3.41 -4.49 1.97
CA GLN A 29 -4.18 -3.32 1.51
C GLN A 29 -3.25 -2.19 1.02
N ALA A 30 -2.15 -1.94 1.74
CA ALA A 30 -1.17 -0.94 1.34
C ALA A 30 -0.45 -1.29 0.04
N SER A 31 -0.17 -2.58 -0.22
CA SER A 31 0.49 -3.02 -1.46
C SER A 31 -0.42 -2.84 -2.67
N LEU A 32 -1.73 -3.10 -2.55
CA LEU A 32 -2.71 -2.84 -3.60
C LEU A 32 -2.77 -1.35 -3.95
N PHE A 33 -2.87 -0.47 -2.95
CA PHE A 33 -2.88 0.98 -3.16
C PHE A 33 -1.57 1.48 -3.80
N ALA A 34 -0.43 0.92 -3.39
CA ALA A 34 0.88 1.32 -3.91
C ALA A 34 1.01 1.11 -5.43
N LYS A 35 0.31 0.13 -6.02
CA LYS A 35 0.30 -0.12 -7.47
C LYS A 35 -0.19 1.10 -8.26
N ASP A 36 -1.12 1.87 -7.71
CA ASP A 36 -1.64 3.09 -8.34
C ASP A 36 -0.88 4.34 -7.92
N TRP A 37 -0.53 4.43 -6.64
CA TRP A 37 0.07 5.63 -6.07
C TRP A 37 1.51 5.88 -6.54
N LEU A 38 2.33 4.82 -6.61
CA LEU A 38 3.75 4.97 -6.96
C LEU A 38 3.97 5.45 -8.41
N PRO A 39 3.26 4.93 -9.44
CA PRO A 39 3.32 5.51 -10.78
C PRO A 39 2.90 6.98 -10.83
N PHE A 40 1.87 7.38 -10.07
CA PHE A 40 1.46 8.77 -9.97
C PHE A 40 2.57 9.65 -9.38
N CYS A 41 3.15 9.24 -8.25
CA CYS A 41 4.25 9.97 -7.61
C CYS A 41 5.44 10.17 -8.55
N ARG A 42 5.81 9.14 -9.31
CA ARG A 42 6.92 9.20 -10.28
C ARG A 42 6.60 10.10 -11.45
N LYS A 43 5.42 9.94 -12.08
CA LYS A 43 5.01 10.74 -13.25
C LYS A 43 5.04 12.23 -12.94
N TYR A 44 4.56 12.61 -11.76
CA TYR A 44 4.40 14.01 -11.38
C TYR A 44 5.43 14.52 -10.38
N LYS A 45 6.48 13.73 -10.10
CA LYS A 45 7.57 14.08 -9.17
C LYS A 45 7.07 14.63 -7.85
N VAL A 46 6.13 13.92 -7.23
CA VAL A 46 5.51 14.31 -5.97
C VAL A 46 6.57 14.42 -4.87
N GLU A 47 6.74 15.61 -4.30
CA GLU A 47 7.75 15.90 -3.28
C GLU A 47 7.50 15.19 -1.95
N GLN A 48 6.23 14.95 -1.61
CA GLN A 48 5.82 14.21 -0.42
C GLN A 48 5.09 12.92 -0.81
N PRO A 49 5.79 11.80 -1.02
CA PRO A 49 5.15 10.58 -1.48
C PRO A 49 4.38 9.85 -0.38
N ALA A 50 4.50 10.26 0.88
CA ALA A 50 3.70 9.73 1.97
C ALA A 50 2.24 10.18 1.78
N PRO A 51 1.28 9.28 1.50
CA PRO A 51 -0.08 9.66 1.11
C PRO A 51 -0.77 10.51 2.18
N GLN A 52 -0.62 10.14 3.45
CA GLN A 52 -1.19 10.88 4.59
C GLN A 52 -0.67 12.33 4.66
N GLY A 53 0.62 12.54 4.35
CA GLY A 53 1.20 13.88 4.29
C GLY A 53 0.72 14.63 3.06
N TYR A 54 0.73 13.98 1.90
CA TYR A 54 0.34 14.57 0.63
C TYR A 54 -1.12 15.05 0.59
N PHE A 55 -2.05 14.21 1.04
CA PHE A 55 -3.49 14.53 1.08
C PHE A 55 -3.87 15.41 2.28
N SER A 56 -2.91 15.85 3.09
CA SER A 56 -3.18 16.87 4.11
C SER A 56 -3.48 18.22 3.44
N ALA A 57 -4.49 18.93 3.94
CA ALA A 57 -4.99 20.20 3.38
C ALA A 57 -3.92 21.28 3.12
N LYS A 58 -2.77 21.21 3.81
CA LYS A 58 -1.67 22.17 3.65
C LYS A 58 -0.84 21.95 2.38
N ASN A 59 -0.72 20.72 1.88
CA ASN A 59 0.23 20.39 0.80
C ASN A 59 -0.38 20.46 -0.61
N VAL A 60 -1.68 20.20 -0.74
CA VAL A 60 -2.41 20.30 -2.03
C VAL A 60 -2.36 21.73 -2.59
N ALA A 61 -2.29 22.74 -1.73
CA ALA A 61 -2.18 24.14 -2.12
C ALA A 61 -0.79 24.54 -2.65
N THR A 62 0.27 23.78 -2.32
CA THR A 62 1.67 24.15 -2.60
C THR A 62 2.26 23.37 -3.77
N SER A 63 1.72 22.19 -4.11
CA SER A 63 2.25 21.32 -5.17
C SER A 63 2.00 21.79 -6.62
N GLY A 64 1.44 22.98 -6.83
CA GLY A 64 1.02 23.51 -8.14
C GLY A 64 2.13 24.17 -8.99
N GLY A 65 3.41 23.93 -8.71
CA GLY A 65 4.51 24.74 -9.24
C GLY A 65 5.43 24.08 -10.27
N SER A 66 4.98 23.84 -11.52
CA SER A 66 5.91 23.82 -12.68
C SER A 66 5.21 24.07 -14.03
N GLN A 67 5.92 24.68 -15.00
CA GLN A 67 5.38 25.10 -16.31
C GLN A 67 4.82 23.97 -17.21
N SER A 68 5.19 22.70 -16.97
CA SER A 68 4.66 21.53 -17.71
C SER A 68 3.20 21.19 -17.32
N PHE A 69 2.72 21.75 -16.20
CA PHE A 69 1.43 21.47 -15.59
C PHE A 69 0.21 21.88 -16.45
N ARG A 70 0.37 22.80 -17.41
CA ARG A 70 -0.78 23.44 -18.07
C ARG A 70 -1.56 22.56 -19.07
N ARG A 71 -0.94 21.53 -19.67
CA ARG A 71 -1.63 20.55 -20.56
C ARG A 71 -1.95 19.22 -19.87
N ASP A 72 -1.20 18.86 -18.84
CA ASP A 72 -1.39 17.64 -18.04
C ASP A 72 -2.31 17.89 -16.82
N SER A 73 -2.79 19.12 -16.61
CA SER A 73 -3.60 19.53 -15.45
C SER A 73 -4.83 18.64 -15.23
N THR A 74 -5.61 18.35 -16.27
CA THR A 74 -6.82 17.52 -16.13
C THR A 74 -6.48 16.06 -15.82
N ILE A 75 -5.43 15.50 -16.43
CA ILE A 75 -4.97 14.12 -16.20
C ILE A 75 -4.33 14.01 -14.80
N TRP A 76 -3.67 15.07 -14.35
CA TRP A 76 -3.13 15.17 -13.00
C TRP A 76 -4.25 15.24 -11.97
N LEU A 77 -5.24 16.12 -12.16
CA LEU A 77 -6.39 16.26 -11.27
C LEU A 77 -7.20 14.95 -11.17
N SER A 78 -7.40 14.25 -12.29
CA SER A 78 -8.07 12.96 -12.27
C SER A 78 -7.24 11.89 -11.55
N GLY A 79 -5.93 11.80 -11.82
CA GLY A 79 -5.03 10.90 -11.11
C GLY A 79 -4.96 11.20 -9.60
N LEU A 80 -4.96 12.48 -9.23
CA LEU A 80 -5.00 12.94 -7.85
C LEU A 80 -6.28 12.48 -7.15
N LEU A 81 -7.44 12.71 -7.78
CA LEU A 81 -8.73 12.32 -7.23
C LEU A 81 -8.84 10.80 -7.06
N ILE A 82 -8.40 10.04 -8.06
CA ILE A 82 -8.36 8.57 -7.99
C ILE A 82 -7.44 8.11 -6.85
N GLY A 83 -6.26 8.73 -6.72
CA GLY A 83 -5.32 8.44 -5.64
C GLY A 83 -5.93 8.70 -4.26
N GLN A 84 -6.65 9.81 -4.08
CA GLN A 84 -7.31 10.15 -2.82
C GLN A 84 -8.42 9.15 -2.50
N VAL A 85 -9.31 8.84 -3.46
CA VAL A 85 -10.41 7.88 -3.27
C VAL A 85 -9.86 6.50 -2.88
N LYS A 86 -8.84 6.00 -3.57
CA LYS A 86 -8.22 4.70 -3.26
C LYS A 86 -7.52 4.69 -1.91
N PHE A 87 -6.91 5.81 -1.50
CA PHE A 87 -6.29 5.94 -0.18
C PHE A 87 -7.35 5.87 0.94
N GLU A 88 -8.45 6.59 0.80
CA GLU A 88 -9.58 6.56 1.75
C GLU A 88 -10.22 5.17 1.81
N GLU A 89 -10.41 4.51 0.66
CA GLU A 89 -10.94 3.14 0.58
C GLU A 89 -10.03 2.15 1.34
N MET A 90 -8.72 2.21 1.09
CA MET A 90 -7.73 1.40 1.79
C MET A 90 -7.82 1.60 3.31
N GLN A 91 -7.84 2.85 3.78
CA GLN A 91 -7.98 3.16 5.20
C GLN A 91 -9.28 2.60 5.79
N ASN A 92 -10.39 2.68 5.05
CA ASN A 92 -11.68 2.14 5.47
C ASN A 92 -11.70 0.61 5.53
N ARG A 93 -11.04 -0.09 4.59
CA ARG A 93 -10.87 -1.55 4.64
C ARG A 93 -10.09 -1.96 5.90
N ILE A 94 -8.97 -1.31 6.19
CA ILE A 94 -8.15 -1.57 7.38
C ILE A 94 -8.95 -1.33 8.67
N LYS A 95 -9.61 -0.18 8.81
CA LYS A 95 -10.41 0.17 10.00
C LYS A 95 -11.57 -0.80 10.25
N ARG A 96 -12.20 -1.32 9.19
CA ARG A 96 -13.28 -2.31 9.33
C ARG A 96 -12.78 -3.60 9.97
N VAL A 97 -11.63 -4.09 9.50
CA VAL A 97 -10.98 -5.31 10.03
C VAL A 97 -10.43 -5.08 11.44
N GLU A 98 -9.88 -3.90 11.71
CA GLU A 98 -9.44 -3.51 13.05
C GLU A 98 -10.60 -3.53 14.06
N LYS A 99 -11.79 -3.05 13.65
CA LYS A 99 -13.00 -3.01 14.48
C LYS A 99 -13.61 -4.41 14.69
N SER A 100 -13.62 -5.26 13.66
CA SER A 100 -14.13 -6.64 13.77
C SER A 100 -13.13 -7.59 14.42
N LYS A 101 -11.84 -7.23 14.48
CA LYS A 101 -10.71 -8.08 14.90
C LYS A 101 -10.60 -9.38 14.10
N ARG A 102 -11.18 -9.43 12.90
CA ARG A 102 -11.21 -10.60 12.01
C ARG A 102 -11.15 -10.15 10.56
N VAL A 103 -10.25 -10.76 9.77
CA VAL A 103 -10.22 -10.56 8.32
C VAL A 103 -11.36 -11.35 7.66
N PRO A 104 -12.20 -10.72 6.82
CA PRO A 104 -13.29 -11.41 6.12
C PRO A 104 -12.79 -12.48 5.15
N ASP A 105 -13.45 -13.63 5.11
CA ASP A 105 -13.13 -14.79 4.25
C ASP A 105 -13.03 -14.45 2.74
N GLU A 106 -13.65 -13.35 2.29
CA GLU A 106 -13.50 -12.84 0.93
C GLU A 106 -12.04 -12.48 0.61
N ILE A 107 -11.35 -11.82 1.54
CA ILE A 107 -9.96 -11.36 1.40
C ILE A 107 -8.99 -12.54 1.42
N TRP A 108 -9.33 -13.60 2.15
CA TRP A 108 -8.57 -14.86 2.19
C TRP A 108 -8.49 -15.53 0.82
N ARG A 109 -9.49 -15.29 -0.05
CA ARG A 109 -9.50 -15.82 -1.42
C ARG A 109 -8.69 -14.95 -2.39
N GLU A 110 -8.44 -13.69 -2.05
CA GLU A 110 -7.71 -12.75 -2.90
C GLU A 110 -6.19 -12.93 -2.82
N HIS A 111 -5.65 -13.40 -1.69
CA HIS A 111 -4.19 -13.55 -1.53
C HIS A 111 -3.82 -14.86 -0.82
N LYS A 112 -2.97 -15.66 -1.48
CA LYS A 112 -2.53 -16.99 -1.01
C LYS A 112 -1.88 -16.98 0.39
N GLY A 113 -1.19 -15.90 0.76
CA GLY A 113 -0.51 -15.78 2.05
C GLY A 113 -1.42 -15.79 3.28
N PHE A 114 -2.73 -15.51 3.13
CA PHE A 114 -3.67 -15.67 4.25
C PHE A 114 -3.88 -17.13 4.63
N ARG A 115 -3.66 -18.08 3.70
CA ARG A 115 -3.88 -19.52 3.95
C ARG A 115 -2.94 -20.09 5.01
N GLU A 116 -1.83 -19.41 5.30
CA GLU A 116 -0.88 -19.84 6.34
C GLU A 116 -1.45 -19.71 7.76
N TRP A 117 -2.44 -18.84 7.97
CA TRP A 117 -3.15 -18.69 9.25
C TRP A 117 -4.28 -19.71 9.48
N ASP A 118 -4.64 -20.54 8.49
CA ASP A 118 -5.72 -21.53 8.60
C ASP A 118 -5.28 -22.83 9.32
N SER A 119 -3.97 -23.09 9.39
CA SER A 119 -3.47 -24.21 10.17
C SER A 119 -3.45 -23.84 11.66
N LYS A 120 -3.59 -24.81 12.55
CA LYS A 120 -3.72 -24.63 14.01
C LYS A 120 -2.41 -24.13 14.64
N VAL A 121 -1.99 -22.92 14.31
CA VAL A 121 -0.70 -22.37 14.73
C VAL A 121 -0.84 -21.71 16.10
N ASN A 122 -0.14 -22.28 17.07
CA ASN A 122 0.03 -21.71 18.40
C ASN A 122 0.80 -20.38 18.26
N PRO A 123 0.39 -19.27 18.91
CA PRO A 123 1.17 -18.02 18.90
C PRO A 123 2.62 -18.17 19.40
N ARG A 124 2.92 -19.26 20.11
CA ARG A 124 4.29 -19.61 20.56
C ARG A 124 5.06 -20.53 19.61
N ASP A 125 4.39 -21.12 18.62
CA ASP A 125 4.97 -21.98 17.59
C ASP A 125 4.56 -21.47 16.20
N GLN A 126 4.84 -20.19 15.91
CA GLN A 126 4.64 -19.67 14.56
C GLN A 126 5.84 -20.03 13.69
N GLN A 127 5.58 -20.74 12.60
CA GLN A 127 6.56 -20.97 11.55
C GLN A 127 6.75 -19.66 10.77
N THR A 128 7.99 -19.33 10.39
CA THR A 128 8.31 -18.14 9.57
C THR A 128 7.48 -18.14 8.28
N ILE A 129 6.69 -17.09 8.08
CA ILE A 129 5.82 -16.94 6.91
C ILE A 129 6.59 -16.16 5.86
N LEU A 130 7.20 -16.87 4.90
CA LEU A 130 7.96 -16.28 3.79
C LEU A 130 7.05 -16.04 2.58
N GLU A 131 6.32 -14.92 2.57
CA GLU A 131 5.41 -14.61 1.46
C GLU A 131 5.91 -13.46 0.59
N GLY A 132 5.99 -13.74 -0.72
CA GLY A 132 6.42 -12.80 -1.75
C GLY A 132 5.23 -12.24 -2.52
N CYS A 133 4.87 -10.99 -2.25
CA CYS A 133 3.88 -10.24 -3.02
C CYS A 133 4.62 -9.63 -4.23
N ALA A 134 4.51 -10.23 -5.42
CA ALA A 134 5.20 -9.76 -6.62
C ALA A 134 4.27 -9.78 -7.84
N GLU A 135 3.83 -8.59 -8.26
CA GLU A 135 3.63 -8.28 -9.68
C GLU A 135 4.11 -6.84 -9.94
N ASP A 136 5.21 -6.76 -10.72
CA ASP A 136 5.71 -5.65 -11.53
C ASP A 136 6.21 -4.32 -10.93
N SER A 137 6.34 -4.11 -9.61
CA SER A 137 6.99 -2.84 -9.14
C SER A 137 7.73 -2.83 -7.81
N ALA A 138 7.58 -3.86 -6.97
CA ALA A 138 8.35 -4.06 -5.75
C ALA A 138 8.00 -5.45 -5.21
N LYS A 139 9.00 -6.23 -4.80
CA LYS A 139 8.75 -7.46 -4.04
C LYS A 139 8.56 -7.08 -2.59
N LEU A 140 7.37 -7.31 -2.05
CA LEU A 140 7.16 -7.28 -0.61
C LEU A 140 7.38 -8.72 -0.12
N VAL A 141 8.44 -8.92 0.65
CA VAL A 141 8.69 -10.20 1.32
C VAL A 141 8.40 -10.02 2.79
N LEU A 142 7.45 -10.80 3.31
CA LEU A 142 7.19 -10.91 4.73
C LEU A 142 8.10 -12.01 5.30
N LEU A 143 8.73 -11.74 6.45
CA LEU A 143 9.54 -12.67 7.24
C LEU A 143 8.85 -12.91 8.57
#